data_AF-A0A1Z5L5T7-F1
#
_entry.id   AF-A0A1Z5L5T7-F1
#
_cell.length_a   1.000
_cell.length_b   1.000
_cell.length_c   1.000
_cell.angle_alpha   90.00
_cell.angle_beta   90.00
_cell.angle_gamma   90.00
#
_symmetry.space_group_name_H-M   'P 1'
#
loop_
_entity.id
_entity.type
_entity.pdbx_description
1 polymer ?
#
loop_
_entity_poly.entity_id
_entity_poly.type
_entity_poly.pdbx_seq_one_letter_code
_entity_poly.pdbx_strand_id
1 'polypeptide(L)'
;MHPQGPFCGGESSGIWREVSVGGGIYTLRESRSTPQKGVKMEEETNMLRDGSLIDLCGATLLFRSAEGLMKSPTKRHLEQKIEELNAGRPQCPVGLNTLVIATRATLSHADKQPYVYLNCGHVQGLHSWGLQDHCPDARECPMCFKIGPIVKLCMGIEPAFYVDSEPPTYAFNPCGHMASEKTVKYWALVPIPHGTNGMLAACPFCAIPLRGYPGYVRLIFQDHVD
;
A
#
# COMPACT_ATOMS: atom_id res chain seq x y z
N MET A 1 0.94 15.27 -10.90
CA MET A 1 -0.30 15.28 -10.08
C MET A 1 0.04 15.86 -8.72
N HIS A 2 -0.72 16.84 -8.25
CA HIS A 2 -0.60 17.34 -6.87
C HIS A 2 -1.72 16.74 -6.01
N PRO A 3 -1.49 16.36 -4.74
CA PRO A 3 -2.58 16.03 -3.82
C PRO A 3 -3.54 17.22 -3.66
N GLN A 4 -4.82 16.95 -3.42
CA GLN A 4 -5.75 17.99 -3.00
C GLN A 4 -5.62 18.10 -1.47
N GLY A 5 -5.03 19.22 -1.01
CA GLY A 5 -4.70 19.42 0.40
C GLY A 5 -3.32 18.84 0.79
N PRO A 6 -3.00 18.83 2.10
CA PRO A 6 -1.74 18.28 2.60
C PRO A 6 -1.60 16.78 2.31
N PHE A 7 -0.40 16.34 1.95
CA PHE A 7 -0.12 14.90 1.78
C PHE A 7 -0.22 14.16 3.11
N CYS A 8 0.44 14.66 4.15
CA CYS A 8 0.28 14.16 5.50
C CYS A 8 -1.13 14.49 6.00
N GLY A 9 -1.89 13.47 6.40
CA GLY A 9 -3.33 13.54 6.67
C GLY A 9 -4.14 12.71 5.67
N GLY A 10 -3.64 12.52 4.44
CA GLY A 10 -4.22 11.62 3.45
C GLY A 10 -5.57 12.07 2.91
N GLU A 11 -5.74 13.37 2.63
CA GLU A 11 -7.04 13.94 2.22
C GLU A 11 -7.57 13.36 0.91
N SER A 12 -6.96 13.67 -0.24
CA SER A 12 -7.32 13.04 -1.52
C SER A 12 -6.24 13.20 -2.61
N SER A 13 -6.29 12.33 -3.61
CA SER A 13 -5.48 12.43 -4.82
C SER A 13 -5.98 13.57 -5.71
N GLY A 14 -5.07 14.30 -6.36
CA GLY A 14 -5.48 15.26 -7.39
C GLY A 14 -5.47 14.68 -8.80
N ILE A 15 -5.40 15.60 -9.77
CA ILE A 15 -5.56 15.29 -11.19
C ILE A 15 -4.17 15.30 -11.86
N TRP A 16 -3.99 14.41 -12.83
CA TRP A 16 -2.79 14.39 -13.66
C TRP A 16 -2.80 15.52 -14.69
N ARG A 17 -1.63 16.13 -14.87
CA ARG A 17 -1.37 17.22 -15.80
C ARG A 17 -0.09 16.91 -16.57
N GLU A 18 -0.01 17.44 -17.78
CA GLU A 18 1.21 17.41 -18.58
C GLU A 18 1.98 18.72 -18.39
N VAL A 19 3.30 18.62 -18.26
CA VAL A 19 4.20 19.78 -18.10
C VAL A 19 5.06 19.89 -19.36
N SER A 20 5.04 21.06 -20.00
CA SER A 20 5.90 21.30 -21.18
C SER A 20 7.35 21.58 -20.80
N VAL A 21 8.25 21.55 -21.79
CA VAL A 21 9.67 21.92 -21.61
C VAL A 21 9.82 23.33 -21.02
N GLY A 22 8.95 24.26 -21.40
CA GLY A 22 8.92 25.63 -20.87
C GLY A 22 8.20 25.77 -19.52
N GLY A 23 7.80 24.67 -18.87
CA GLY A 23 7.12 24.67 -17.58
C GLY A 23 5.63 25.00 -17.62
N GLY A 24 5.01 25.04 -18.80
CA GLY A 24 3.57 25.28 -18.92
C GLY A 24 2.76 24.05 -18.52
N ILE A 25 1.62 24.26 -17.87
CA ILE A 25 0.72 23.19 -17.40
C ILE A 25 -0.42 22.97 -18.40
N TYR A 26 -0.70 21.72 -18.71
CA TYR A 26 -1.73 21.31 -19.65
C TYR A 26 -2.58 20.16 -19.10
N THR A 27 -3.82 20.06 -19.55
CA THR A 27 -4.61 18.83 -19.39
C THR A 27 -3.91 17.66 -20.07
N LEU A 28 -4.21 16.43 -19.65
CA LEU A 28 -3.74 15.25 -20.37
C LEU A 28 -4.25 15.23 -21.82
N ARG A 29 -3.44 14.67 -22.71
CA ARG A 29 -3.86 14.31 -24.08
C ARG A 29 -4.79 13.10 -24.05
N GLU A 30 -5.49 12.86 -25.15
CA GLU A 30 -6.34 11.67 -25.32
C GLU A 30 -5.55 10.36 -25.20
N SER A 31 -4.33 10.35 -25.73
CA SER A 31 -3.35 9.27 -25.53
C SER A 31 -1.95 9.85 -25.36
N ARG A 32 -1.07 9.14 -24.66
CA ARG A 32 0.34 9.56 -24.45
C ARG A 32 1.10 9.84 -25.75
N SER A 33 0.72 9.20 -26.85
CA SER A 33 1.41 9.29 -28.14
C SER A 33 0.77 10.28 -29.10
N THR A 34 -0.38 10.87 -28.75
CA THR A 34 -1.08 11.82 -29.63
C THR A 34 -0.27 13.11 -29.75
N PRO A 35 -0.02 13.65 -30.97
CA PRO A 35 0.74 14.89 -31.14
C PRO A 35 -0.03 16.15 -30.69
N GLN A 36 -1.36 16.05 -30.63
CA GLN A 36 -2.22 17.14 -30.15
C GLN A 36 -2.06 17.34 -28.64
N LYS A 37 -1.54 18.51 -28.26
CA LYS A 37 -1.42 18.94 -26.86
C LYS A 37 -2.80 19.14 -26.21
N GLY A 38 -2.86 18.95 -24.90
CA GLY A 38 -4.02 19.30 -24.10
C GLY A 38 -4.28 20.82 -24.02
N VAL A 39 -5.30 21.20 -23.26
CA VAL A 39 -5.65 22.60 -23.00
C VAL A 39 -4.70 23.18 -21.95
N LYS A 40 -4.18 24.39 -22.19
CA LYS A 40 -3.30 25.07 -21.25
C LYS A 40 -4.08 25.52 -20.01
N MET A 41 -3.54 25.27 -18.83
CA MET A 41 -4.11 25.67 -17.54
C MET A 41 -3.36 26.91 -17.03
N GLU A 42 -3.88 28.11 -17.25
CA GLU A 42 -3.20 29.36 -16.86
C GLU A 42 -3.16 29.58 -15.34
N GLU A 43 -4.07 28.96 -14.58
CA GLU A 43 -4.15 29.11 -13.12
C GLU A 43 -3.32 28.07 -12.35
N GLU A 44 -2.69 27.12 -13.04
CA GLU A 44 -1.85 26.08 -12.42
C GLU A 44 -0.36 26.34 -12.67
N THR A 45 0.47 26.01 -11.69
CA THR A 45 1.93 26.20 -11.75
C THR A 45 2.67 24.86 -11.75
N ASN A 46 3.89 24.84 -12.26
CA ASN A 46 4.78 23.67 -12.22
C ASN A 46 5.55 23.52 -10.90
N MET A 47 5.23 24.33 -9.88
CA MET A 47 5.90 24.26 -8.59
C MET A 47 5.49 22.99 -7.85
N LEU A 48 6.47 22.14 -7.54
CA LEU A 48 6.24 20.92 -6.78
C LEU A 48 5.76 21.25 -5.37
N ARG A 49 4.66 20.60 -4.98
CA ARG A 49 4.10 20.61 -3.63
C ARG A 49 4.42 19.30 -2.94
N ASP A 50 4.49 19.32 -1.62
CA ASP A 50 4.67 18.09 -0.84
C ASP A 50 3.63 17.02 -1.26
N GLY A 51 4.10 15.82 -1.58
CA GLY A 51 3.26 14.73 -2.10
C GLY A 51 3.01 14.73 -3.61
N SER A 52 3.66 15.60 -4.38
CA SER A 52 3.47 15.62 -5.84
C SER A 52 3.99 14.33 -6.48
N LEU A 53 3.18 13.75 -7.37
CA LEU A 53 3.60 12.63 -8.22
C LEU A 53 4.01 13.11 -9.61
N ILE A 54 5.14 12.57 -10.08
CA ILE A 54 5.74 12.88 -11.38
C ILE A 54 5.87 11.55 -12.13
N ASP A 55 5.16 11.43 -13.25
CA ASP A 55 5.26 10.27 -14.13
C ASP A 55 6.29 10.53 -15.23
N LEU A 56 7.26 9.63 -15.35
CA LEU A 56 8.34 9.65 -16.33
C LEU A 56 8.18 8.52 -17.37
N CYS A 57 6.95 8.09 -17.65
CA CYS A 57 6.61 7.07 -18.66
C CYS A 57 7.33 5.73 -18.44
N GLY A 58 7.35 5.25 -17.19
CA GLY A 58 8.00 4.00 -16.80
C GLY A 58 8.39 3.98 -15.32
N ALA A 59 8.59 5.16 -14.74
CA ALA A 59 8.75 5.36 -13.31
C ALA A 59 7.83 6.49 -12.83
N THR A 60 7.30 6.36 -11.62
CA THR A 60 6.59 7.45 -10.95
C THR A 60 7.39 7.87 -9.72
N LEU A 61 7.77 9.13 -9.66
CA LEU A 61 8.46 9.72 -8.52
C LEU A 61 7.45 10.37 -7.58
N LEU A 62 7.69 10.24 -6.28
CA LEU A 62 7.04 11.02 -5.25
C LEU A 62 7.98 12.12 -4.77
N PHE A 63 7.56 13.37 -4.91
CA PHE A 63 8.24 14.51 -4.31
C PHE A 63 7.76 14.70 -2.87
N ARG A 64 8.71 14.76 -1.94
CA ARG A 64 8.46 15.12 -0.54
C ARG A 64 9.25 16.39 -0.23
N SER A 65 8.60 17.38 0.38
CA SER A 65 9.28 18.55 0.90
C SER A 65 10.02 18.20 2.20
N ALA A 66 11.03 19.00 2.58
CA ALA A 66 11.70 18.82 3.86
C ALA A 66 10.70 18.89 5.04
N GLU A 67 9.75 19.81 4.99
CA GLU A 67 8.68 19.92 6.00
C GLU A 67 7.75 18.69 6.01
N GLY A 68 7.40 18.17 4.83
CA GLY A 68 6.61 16.95 4.71
C GLY A 68 7.32 15.75 5.30
N LEU A 69 8.61 15.56 5.01
CA LEU A 69 9.42 14.49 5.58
C LEU A 69 9.52 14.57 7.11
N MET A 70 9.55 15.77 7.69
CA MET A 70 9.52 15.93 9.16
C MET A 70 8.19 15.47 9.78
N LYS A 71 7.09 15.46 9.01
CA LYS A 71 5.76 14.98 9.44
C LYS A 71 5.54 13.49 9.12
N SER A 72 6.40 12.88 8.31
CA SER A 72 6.38 11.45 8.03
C SER A 72 6.92 10.66 9.23
N PRO A 73 6.51 9.38 9.40
CA PRO A 73 7.16 8.51 10.36
C PRO A 73 8.65 8.39 10.01
N THR A 74 9.47 8.04 11.00
CA THR A 74 10.86 7.65 10.74
C THR A 74 10.93 6.15 10.49
N LYS A 75 12.00 5.68 9.83
CA LYS A 75 12.24 4.23 9.70
C LYS A 75 12.25 3.52 11.06
N ARG A 76 12.86 4.14 12.08
CA ARG A 76 12.86 3.64 13.46
C ARG A 76 11.46 3.53 14.04
N HIS A 77 10.59 4.51 13.79
CA HIS A 77 9.19 4.46 14.19
C HIS A 77 8.46 3.27 13.56
N LEU A 78 8.65 3.02 12.27
CA LEU A 78 8.05 1.87 11.59
C LEU A 78 8.56 0.53 12.14
N GLU A 79 9.86 0.44 12.46
CA GLU A 79 10.46 -0.73 13.12
C GLU A 79 9.87 -0.94 14.52
N GLN A 80 9.69 0.13 15.30
CA GLN A 80 9.03 0.08 16.62
C GLN A 80 7.58 -0.39 16.51
N LYS A 81 6.83 -0.01 15.47
CA LYS A 81 5.47 -0.52 15.25
C LYS A 81 5.43 -2.02 14.98
N ILE A 82 6.45 -2.57 14.34
CA ILE A 82 6.58 -4.04 14.18
C ILE A 82 6.91 -4.69 15.53
N GLU A 83 7.78 -4.09 16.33
CA GLU A 83 8.12 -4.58 17.67
C GLU A 83 6.89 -4.58 18.59
N GLU A 84 6.11 -3.49 18.62
CA GLU A 84 4.85 -3.39 19.36
C GLU A 84 3.87 -4.50 18.94
N LEU A 85 3.68 -4.72 17.63
CA LEU A 85 2.80 -5.77 17.11
C LEU A 85 3.28 -7.17 17.51
N ASN A 86 4.58 -7.45 17.38
CA ASN A 86 5.16 -8.73 17.78
C ASN A 86 5.12 -8.94 19.30
N ALA A 87 5.26 -7.88 20.10
CA ALA A 87 5.15 -7.91 21.56
C ALA A 87 3.72 -8.23 22.03
N GLY A 88 2.71 -7.88 21.23
CA GLY A 88 1.33 -8.35 21.40
C GLY A 88 1.16 -9.85 21.21
N ARG A 89 2.21 -10.56 20.74
CA ARG A 89 2.26 -12.02 20.56
C ARG A 89 1.01 -12.59 19.84
N PRO A 90 0.69 -12.11 18.63
CA PRO A 90 -0.47 -12.60 17.88
C PRO A 90 -0.40 -14.12 17.70
N GLN A 91 -1.53 -14.80 17.83
CA GLN A 91 -1.59 -16.27 17.78
C GLN A 91 -2.09 -16.77 16.43
N CYS A 92 -1.64 -17.97 16.06
CA CYS A 92 -2.20 -18.76 14.97
C CYS A 92 -3.17 -19.81 15.56
N PRO A 93 -4.50 -19.65 15.45
CA PRO A 93 -5.48 -20.64 15.90
C PRO A 93 -5.24 -22.07 15.41
N VAL A 94 -4.76 -22.23 14.16
CA VAL A 94 -4.56 -23.57 13.58
C VAL A 94 -3.22 -24.17 13.98
N GLY A 95 -2.17 -23.36 13.98
CA GLY A 95 -0.80 -23.80 14.28
C GLY A 95 -0.43 -23.79 15.76
N LEU A 96 -1.29 -23.18 16.60
CA LEU A 96 -1.08 -22.98 18.04
C LEU A 96 0.28 -22.35 18.38
N ASN A 97 0.74 -21.45 17.52
CA ASN A 97 2.03 -20.78 17.63
C ASN A 97 1.89 -19.26 17.54
N THR A 98 2.76 -18.55 18.25
CA THR A 98 2.89 -17.10 18.11
C THR A 98 3.44 -16.73 16.73
N LEU A 99 2.77 -15.81 16.06
CA LEU A 99 3.18 -15.22 14.80
C LEU A 99 4.15 -14.06 15.04
N VAL A 100 5.10 -13.91 14.12
CA VAL A 100 6.14 -12.88 14.17
C VAL A 100 6.31 -12.29 12.78
N ILE A 101 6.05 -10.99 12.65
CA ILE A 101 6.41 -10.23 11.45
C ILE A 101 7.93 -10.14 11.40
N ALA A 102 8.50 -10.62 10.29
CA ALA A 102 9.94 -10.62 10.09
C ALA A 102 10.51 -9.19 10.03
N THR A 103 11.51 -8.92 10.87
CA THR A 103 12.43 -7.79 10.79
C THR A 103 13.83 -8.33 10.48
N ARG A 104 14.81 -7.46 10.22
CA ARG A 104 16.22 -7.88 10.10
C ARG A 104 16.71 -8.72 11.29
N ALA A 105 16.15 -8.49 12.49
CA ALA A 105 16.50 -9.22 13.70
C ALA A 105 15.80 -10.58 13.83
N THR A 106 14.66 -10.80 13.16
CA THR A 106 13.82 -12.02 13.31
C THR A 106 13.74 -12.88 12.05
N LEU A 107 14.62 -12.66 11.07
CA LEU A 107 14.66 -13.38 9.79
C LEU A 107 14.72 -14.93 9.93
N SER A 108 15.23 -15.45 11.05
CA SER A 108 15.34 -16.89 11.32
C SER A 108 14.02 -17.58 11.68
N HIS A 109 12.93 -16.83 11.92
CA HIS A 109 11.63 -17.37 12.35
C HIS A 109 10.64 -17.55 11.19
N ALA A 110 11.07 -18.19 10.10
CA ALA A 110 10.24 -18.39 8.90
C ALA A 110 8.90 -19.12 9.22
N ASP A 111 8.91 -20.08 10.14
CA ASP A 111 7.72 -20.87 10.51
C ASP A 111 6.67 -20.05 11.30
N LYS A 112 7.06 -18.89 11.84
CA LYS A 112 6.17 -17.97 12.56
C LYS A 112 5.64 -16.86 11.67
N GLN A 113 5.95 -16.89 10.38
CA GLN A 113 5.55 -15.85 9.45
C GLN A 113 4.01 -15.76 9.35
N PRO A 114 3.42 -14.58 9.58
CA PRO A 114 2.00 -14.38 9.36
C PRO A 114 1.66 -14.23 7.87
N TYR A 115 0.49 -14.77 7.53
CA TYR A 115 -0.15 -14.71 6.23
C TYR A 115 -1.59 -14.21 6.41
N VAL A 116 -2.06 -13.39 5.48
CA VAL A 116 -3.43 -12.86 5.50
C VAL A 116 -4.28 -13.53 4.43
N TYR A 117 -5.51 -13.87 4.78
CA TYR A 117 -6.57 -14.23 3.82
C TYR A 117 -7.18 -12.96 3.24
N LEU A 118 -6.88 -12.62 1.99
CA LEU A 118 -7.18 -11.31 1.42
C LEU A 118 -8.68 -11.00 1.27
N ASN A 119 -9.55 -12.03 1.26
CA ASN A 119 -11.00 -11.86 1.17
C ASN A 119 -11.68 -11.61 2.53
N CYS A 120 -10.97 -11.74 3.65
CA CYS A 120 -11.56 -11.57 4.98
C CYS A 120 -10.67 -10.85 6.00
N GLY A 121 -9.37 -10.73 5.75
CA GLY A 121 -8.45 -10.02 6.64
C GLY A 121 -7.89 -10.83 7.79
N HIS A 122 -8.40 -12.04 8.04
CA HIS A 122 -7.86 -12.91 9.09
C HIS A 122 -6.41 -13.26 8.82
N VAL A 123 -5.59 -13.15 9.86
CA VAL A 123 -4.17 -13.45 9.83
C VAL A 123 -3.92 -14.79 10.52
N GLN A 124 -3.12 -15.65 9.90
CA GLN A 124 -2.75 -16.99 10.38
C GLN A 124 -1.29 -17.29 10.03
N GLY A 125 -0.75 -18.37 10.60
CA GLY A 125 0.46 -19.01 10.10
C GLY A 125 0.19 -19.85 8.86
N LEU A 126 1.23 -20.27 8.14
CA LEU A 126 1.08 -21.20 7.03
C LEU A 126 0.80 -22.62 7.55
N HIS A 127 -0.39 -23.14 7.27
CA HIS A 127 -0.79 -24.53 7.60
C HIS A 127 -1.20 -25.32 6.34
N SER A 128 -1.79 -26.50 6.43
CA SER A 128 -2.37 -27.24 5.28
C SER A 128 -3.91 -27.23 5.26
N TRP A 129 -4.55 -26.80 6.35
CA TRP A 129 -6.02 -26.70 6.42
C TRP A 129 -6.60 -25.76 5.35
N GLY A 130 -7.77 -26.14 4.79
CA GLY A 130 -8.53 -25.32 3.84
C GLY A 130 -7.97 -25.24 2.42
N LEU A 131 -6.94 -26.04 2.10
CA LEU A 131 -6.40 -26.15 0.75
C LEU A 131 -7.49 -26.60 -0.24
N GLN A 132 -7.54 -25.94 -1.39
CA GLN A 132 -8.50 -26.26 -2.45
C GLN A 132 -7.81 -27.13 -3.50
N ASP A 133 -8.31 -28.36 -3.71
CA ASP A 133 -7.74 -29.33 -4.66
C ASP A 133 -7.67 -28.80 -6.10
N HIS A 134 -8.57 -27.88 -6.46
CA HIS A 134 -8.70 -27.32 -7.81
C HIS A 134 -8.18 -25.88 -7.95
N CYS A 135 -7.72 -25.26 -6.86
CA CYS A 135 -7.20 -23.89 -6.89
C CYS A 135 -6.08 -23.73 -5.84
N PRO A 136 -4.83 -24.08 -6.18
CA PRO A 136 -3.74 -24.12 -5.21
C PRO A 136 -3.43 -22.75 -4.57
N ASP A 137 -3.77 -21.66 -5.25
CA ASP A 137 -3.57 -20.28 -4.77
C ASP A 137 -4.68 -19.79 -3.83
N ALA A 138 -5.78 -20.55 -3.70
CA ALA A 138 -6.91 -20.20 -2.85
C ALA A 138 -7.00 -21.14 -1.65
N ARG A 139 -7.34 -20.55 -0.50
CA ARG A 139 -7.53 -21.27 0.74
C ARG A 139 -8.78 -20.82 1.45
N GLU A 140 -9.49 -21.76 2.05
CA GLU A 140 -10.57 -21.48 2.97
C GLU A 140 -10.02 -20.90 4.28
N CYS A 141 -10.62 -19.85 4.80
CA CYS A 141 -10.22 -19.25 6.07
C CYS A 141 -10.76 -20.06 7.26
N PRO A 142 -9.93 -20.52 8.21
CA PRO A 142 -10.37 -21.34 9.34
C PRO A 142 -11.30 -20.61 10.32
N MET A 143 -11.31 -19.27 10.27
CA MET A 143 -12.11 -18.45 11.17
C MET A 143 -13.50 -18.15 10.62
N CYS A 144 -13.68 -18.11 9.30
CA CYS A 144 -14.93 -17.62 8.69
C CYS A 144 -15.33 -18.33 7.40
N PHE A 145 -14.62 -19.38 7.00
CA PHE A 145 -14.90 -20.22 5.84
C PHE A 145 -14.91 -19.50 4.48
N LYS A 146 -14.47 -18.23 4.42
CA LYS A 146 -14.29 -17.53 3.14
C LYS A 146 -13.08 -18.09 2.41
N ILE A 147 -13.28 -18.49 1.16
CA ILE A 147 -12.23 -18.91 0.25
C ILE A 147 -11.60 -17.67 -0.40
N GLY A 148 -10.27 -17.63 -0.46
CA GLY A 148 -9.56 -16.55 -1.14
C GLY A 148 -8.05 -16.73 -1.15
N PRO A 149 -7.33 -15.82 -1.84
CA PRO A 149 -5.89 -15.87 -1.88
C PRO A 149 -5.30 -15.57 -0.50
N ILE A 150 -4.22 -16.27 -0.19
CA ILE A 150 -3.44 -16.11 1.03
C ILE A 150 -2.05 -15.55 0.67
N VAL A 151 -1.62 -14.48 1.35
CA VAL A 151 -0.33 -13.84 1.07
C VAL A 151 0.46 -13.56 2.34
N LYS A 152 1.79 -13.66 2.22
CA LYS A 152 2.73 -13.29 3.28
C LYS A 152 2.59 -11.82 3.64
N LEU A 153 2.49 -11.51 4.92
CA LEU A 153 2.53 -10.13 5.38
C LEU A 153 3.96 -9.61 5.51
N CYS A 154 4.18 -8.37 5.06
CA CYS A 154 5.42 -7.63 5.26
C CYS A 154 5.10 -6.16 5.52
N MET A 155 5.94 -5.48 6.29
CA MET A 155 5.74 -4.06 6.57
C MET A 155 6.18 -3.20 5.37
N GLY A 156 5.40 -2.18 5.02
CA GLY A 156 5.90 -1.08 4.19
C GLY A 156 6.95 -0.26 4.97
N ILE A 157 8.21 -0.29 4.54
CA ILE A 157 9.30 0.32 5.32
C ILE A 157 9.76 1.70 4.82
N GLU A 158 9.26 2.15 3.66
CA GLU A 158 9.63 3.45 3.09
C GLU A 158 8.79 4.56 3.73
N PRO A 159 9.36 5.40 4.62
CA PRO A 159 8.57 6.33 5.39
C PRO A 159 7.99 7.47 4.56
N ALA A 160 8.60 7.80 3.42
CA ALA A 160 8.11 8.83 2.50
C ALA A 160 6.71 8.53 1.95
N PHE A 161 6.29 7.26 1.92
CA PHE A 161 4.99 6.84 1.40
C PHE A 161 3.85 6.90 2.42
N TYR A 162 4.16 7.14 3.69
CA TYR A 162 3.15 7.22 4.74
C TYR A 162 2.53 8.61 4.81
N VAL A 163 1.21 8.64 4.96
CA VAL A 163 0.43 9.87 5.15
C VAL A 163 0.13 10.15 6.62
N ASP A 164 0.43 9.20 7.51
CA ASP A 164 0.30 9.32 8.97
C ASP A 164 1.36 8.44 9.67
N SER A 165 1.28 8.31 11.00
CA SER A 165 2.19 7.49 11.81
C SER A 165 1.45 6.41 12.62
N GLU A 166 0.24 6.05 12.18
CA GLU A 166 -0.66 5.12 12.88
C GLU A 166 -0.21 3.65 12.72
N PRO A 167 -0.69 2.72 13.59
CA PRO A 167 -0.32 1.31 13.51
C PRO A 167 -0.71 0.64 12.17
N PRO A 168 0.06 -0.37 11.71
CA PRO A 168 -0.15 -1.03 10.42
C PRO A 168 -1.28 -2.07 10.47
N THR A 169 -2.52 -1.60 10.58
CA THR A 169 -3.72 -2.45 10.76
C THR A 169 -4.37 -2.88 9.45
N TYR A 170 -3.78 -2.55 8.29
CA TYR A 170 -4.28 -2.90 6.96
C TYR A 170 -3.15 -3.43 6.08
N ALA A 171 -3.51 -4.15 5.01
CA ALA A 171 -2.58 -4.57 3.97
C ALA A 171 -3.14 -4.35 2.56
N PHE A 172 -2.25 -4.05 1.61
CA PHE A 172 -2.58 -3.95 0.19
C PHE A 172 -2.86 -5.32 -0.44
N ASN A 173 -3.86 -5.38 -1.31
CA ASN A 173 -4.20 -6.57 -2.10
C ASN A 173 -3.68 -6.40 -3.54
N PRO A 174 -2.87 -7.33 -4.08
CA PRO A 174 -2.62 -8.69 -3.57
C PRO A 174 -1.30 -8.86 -2.80
N CYS A 175 -0.50 -7.81 -2.62
CA CYS A 175 0.90 -8.00 -2.24
C CYS A 175 1.17 -8.23 -0.75
N GLY A 176 0.20 -7.96 0.14
CA GLY A 176 0.37 -8.19 1.58
C GLY A 176 1.24 -7.15 2.31
N HIS A 177 1.64 -6.06 1.64
CA HIS A 177 2.33 -4.95 2.29
C HIS A 177 1.40 -4.27 3.28
N MET A 178 1.80 -4.26 4.54
CA MET A 178 1.07 -3.65 5.64
C MET A 178 1.36 -2.15 5.73
N ALA A 179 0.33 -1.38 6.06
CA ALA A 179 0.44 0.03 6.38
C ALA A 179 -0.76 0.46 7.24
N SER A 180 -0.77 1.72 7.66
CA SER A 180 -1.91 2.29 8.37
C SER A 180 -3.15 2.38 7.48
N GLU A 181 -4.31 2.51 8.11
CA GLU A 181 -5.59 2.67 7.43
C GLU A 181 -5.58 3.84 6.43
N LYS A 182 -5.12 5.04 6.85
CA LYS A 182 -5.13 6.20 5.97
C LYS A 182 -4.15 6.03 4.82
N THR A 183 -3.00 5.41 5.06
CA THR A 183 -2.01 5.16 4.01
C THR A 183 -2.56 4.23 2.94
N VAL A 184 -3.18 3.09 3.31
CA VAL A 184 -3.75 2.18 2.29
C VAL A 184 -4.91 2.83 1.54
N LYS A 185 -5.76 3.60 2.23
CA LYS A 185 -6.89 4.31 1.63
C LYS A 185 -6.44 5.38 0.65
N TYR A 186 -5.45 6.19 1.03
CA TYR A 186 -4.90 7.22 0.18
C TYR A 186 -4.35 6.62 -1.12
N TRP A 187 -3.45 5.64 -1.03
CA TRP A 187 -2.83 5.04 -2.22
C TRP A 187 -3.78 4.22 -3.08
N ALA A 188 -4.85 3.66 -2.51
CA ALA A 188 -5.90 3.02 -3.29
C ALA A 188 -6.75 4.00 -4.11
N LEU A 189 -6.80 5.27 -3.71
CA LEU A 189 -7.49 6.33 -4.44
C LEU A 189 -6.59 7.05 -5.44
N VAL A 190 -5.27 6.87 -5.38
CA VAL A 190 -4.31 7.50 -6.29
C VAL A 190 -4.26 6.72 -7.62
N PRO A 191 -4.78 7.27 -8.73
CA PRO A 191 -4.62 6.65 -10.04
C PRO A 191 -3.19 6.86 -10.52
N ILE A 192 -2.41 5.80 -10.72
CA ILE A 192 -1.08 5.90 -11.31
C ILE A 192 -1.19 5.62 -12.83
N PRO A 193 -0.64 6.49 -13.69
CA PRO A 193 -0.64 6.28 -15.13
C PRO A 193 0.03 4.95 -15.51
N HIS A 194 -0.66 4.12 -16.28
CA HIS A 194 -0.21 2.77 -16.67
C HIS A 194 -0.48 2.49 -18.15
N GLY A 195 0.53 2.00 -18.86
CA GLY A 195 0.43 1.78 -20.31
C GLY A 195 0.18 3.08 -21.08
N THR A 196 -0.54 2.99 -22.21
CA THR A 196 -0.79 4.13 -23.10
C THR A 196 -1.83 5.10 -22.53
N ASN A 197 -2.95 4.59 -22.03
CA ASN A 197 -4.10 5.41 -21.60
C ASN A 197 -4.69 4.97 -20.24
N GLY A 198 -4.09 3.98 -19.57
CA GLY A 198 -4.63 3.40 -18.35
C GLY A 198 -4.26 4.19 -17.10
N MET A 199 -5.08 4.03 -16.07
CA MET A 199 -4.83 4.54 -14.72
C MET A 199 -5.12 3.39 -13.75
N LEU A 200 -4.16 3.04 -12.90
CA LEU A 200 -4.30 1.96 -11.93
C LEU A 200 -3.72 2.40 -10.58
N ALA A 201 -4.43 2.14 -9.50
CA ALA A 201 -3.84 2.23 -8.17
C ALA A 201 -2.84 1.07 -7.99
N ALA A 202 -1.73 1.35 -7.31
CA ALA A 202 -0.70 0.35 -7.02
C ALA A 202 -0.19 0.51 -5.59
N CYS A 203 0.33 -0.58 -5.03
CA CYS A 203 1.03 -0.51 -3.76
C CYS A 203 2.30 0.36 -3.91
N PRO A 204 2.48 1.44 -3.14
CA PRO A 204 3.63 2.35 -3.30
C PRO A 204 4.95 1.66 -2.97
N PHE A 205 4.94 0.60 -2.16
CA PHE A 205 6.15 -0.10 -1.69
C PHE A 205 6.75 -1.07 -2.72
N CYS A 206 5.92 -1.63 -3.61
CA CYS A 206 6.37 -2.66 -4.56
C CYS A 206 5.86 -2.46 -5.99
N ALA A 207 5.09 -1.41 -6.24
CA ALA A 207 4.47 -1.08 -7.53
C ALA A 207 3.53 -2.16 -8.10
N ILE A 208 3.15 -3.19 -7.32
CA ILE A 208 2.16 -4.17 -7.73
C ILE A 208 0.79 -3.49 -7.85
N PRO A 209 0.09 -3.58 -9.00
CA PRO A 209 -1.24 -3.04 -9.17
C PRO A 209 -2.23 -3.63 -8.17
N LEU A 210 -3.06 -2.78 -7.58
CA LEU A 210 -4.07 -3.22 -6.63
C LEU A 210 -5.16 -4.02 -7.33
N ARG A 211 -5.67 -5.05 -6.66
CA ARG A 211 -6.73 -5.93 -7.17
C ARG A 211 -7.95 -5.92 -6.27
N GLY A 212 -9.12 -6.09 -6.89
CA GLY A 212 -10.41 -6.04 -6.22
C GLY A 212 -10.76 -4.65 -5.72
N TYR A 213 -11.94 -4.52 -5.10
CA TYR A 213 -12.37 -3.30 -4.44
C TYR A 213 -12.42 -3.55 -2.92
N PRO A 214 -11.78 -2.70 -2.09
CA PRO A 214 -11.14 -1.41 -2.41
C PRO A 214 -9.62 -1.49 -2.69
N GLY A 215 -9.05 -2.67 -2.94
CA GLY A 215 -7.60 -2.84 -3.19
C GLY A 215 -6.74 -3.00 -1.92
N TYR A 216 -7.37 -3.06 -0.76
CA TYR A 216 -6.75 -3.32 0.55
C TYR A 216 -7.72 -4.09 1.45
N VAL A 217 -7.20 -4.64 2.54
CA VAL A 217 -7.97 -5.38 3.54
C VAL A 217 -7.55 -4.98 4.96
N ARG A 218 -8.51 -4.89 5.88
CA ARG A 218 -8.22 -4.72 7.32
C ARG A 218 -7.66 -6.02 7.88
N LEU A 219 -6.59 -5.95 8.65
CA LEU A 219 -5.97 -7.11 9.28
C LEU A 219 -6.70 -7.46 10.59
N ILE A 220 -6.96 -8.75 10.76
CA ILE A 220 -7.58 -9.32 11.96
C ILE A 220 -6.62 -10.37 12.50
N PHE A 221 -5.74 -9.92 13.40
CA PHE A 221 -4.93 -10.82 14.21
C PHE A 221 -5.79 -11.45 15.29
N GLN A 222 -5.39 -12.65 15.71
CA GLN A 222 -5.99 -13.29 16.87
C GLN A 222 -5.16 -12.91 18.09
N ASP A 223 -5.81 -12.22 19.01
CA ASP A 223 -5.19 -11.85 20.27
C ASP A 223 -5.02 -13.09 21.15
N HIS A 224 -4.18 -12.97 22.17
CA HIS A 224 -4.17 -13.95 23.25
C HIS A 224 -5.56 -14.01 23.89
N VAL A 225 -6.28 -15.10 23.63
CA VAL A 225 -7.43 -15.48 24.43
C VAL A 225 -6.86 -16.10 25.71
N ASP A 226 -6.79 -15.29 26.76
CA ASP A 226 -6.70 -15.80 28.13
C ASP A 226 -8.07 -16.32 28.58
#